data_AF-Q22YX7-F1
#
_entry.id   AF-Q22YX7-F1
#
_cell.length_a   1.000
_cell.length_b   1.000
_cell.length_c   1.000
_cell.angle_alpha   90.00
_cell.angle_beta   90.00
_cell.angle_gamma   90.00
#
_symmetry.space_group_name_H-M   'P 1'
#
loop_
_entity.id
_entity.type
_entity.pdbx_description
1 polymer ?
#
loop_
_entity_poly.entity_id
_entity_poly.type
_entity_poly.pdbx_seq_one_letter_code
_entity_poly.pdbx_strand_id
1 'polypeptide(L)'
;MKAHKKQEVQKFLVVDKDKQMNHIMISSVLQDSSFGKILISSKNNNQKWNDKSNDGKQKEKSNYTESLIDNKIQEQVQQINLLREQNNKSEEAQKYISKIMKKVRQRVLVKDFEPSFKFALAIILGIFFLFIKPAYSFRQWSREQQPIIETVELNYIFFSIIMIGLLSFTKQILKQIFYQWVVKNLNNKYKGILRNHRANKIILWIYETIYYFHMTLFGLITFNQATWMPYELGGKGCCNNLLKSFPNINQEDPQIINQMIYFNLIQLAFHVNALIDLFFGARKQDEYKKYETGLNHFMFLAIIIYSIFFNLLNMSTAFFILHNFGDIIVAGGRAYADLEQKQKKIIYLLITFGVSIWIFTRFFIVPKCIIFQFFTIIDLAQSFWSIFKYAYIYLLILFLFTLFMEIYWTLFLVQVSVSYILNPTYKNIYDNRDFKKLYQCIKNRNSLRFH
;
A
#
# COMPACT_ATOMS: atom_id res chain seq x y z
N MET A 1 20.71 37.73 35.69
CA MET A 1 19.45 37.32 35.00
C MET A 1 19.64 36.09 34.08
N LYS A 2 20.39 35.06 34.49
CA LYS A 2 20.75 33.89 33.64
C LYS A 2 20.55 32.52 34.33
N ALA A 3 19.68 32.42 35.33
CA ALA A 3 19.51 31.19 36.11
C ALA A 3 18.10 30.58 36.14
N HIS A 4 17.07 31.19 35.53
CA HIS A 4 15.68 30.74 35.72
C HIS A 4 15.01 29.97 34.56
N LYS A 5 15.73 29.63 33.49
CA LYS A 5 15.11 29.01 32.28
C LYS A 5 15.37 27.50 32.10
N LYS A 6 15.89 26.81 33.12
CA LYS A 6 16.34 25.41 33.00
C LYS A 6 15.44 24.36 33.68
N GLN A 7 14.28 24.75 34.23
CA GLN A 7 13.43 23.83 35.02
C GLN A 7 12.12 23.36 34.37
N GLU A 8 11.79 23.76 33.14
CA GLU A 8 10.49 23.38 32.52
C GLU A 8 10.52 22.19 31.54
N VAL A 9 11.65 21.51 31.34
CA VAL A 9 11.77 20.48 30.26
C VAL A 9 11.66 19.02 30.76
N GLN A 10 11.38 18.76 32.04
CA GLN A 10 11.34 17.38 32.58
C GLN A 10 10.06 16.98 33.34
N LYS A 11 8.89 17.43 32.90
CA LYS A 11 7.60 16.81 33.27
C LYS A 11 6.78 16.42 32.04
N PHE A 12 7.20 15.35 31.38
CA PHE A 12 6.31 14.54 30.54
C PHE A 12 6.46 13.08 30.94
N LEU A 13 5.92 12.74 32.11
CA LEU A 13 5.62 11.36 32.47
C LEU A 13 4.35 10.95 31.71
N VAL A 14 4.51 9.89 30.93
CA VAL A 14 3.47 9.20 30.18
C VAL A 14 2.47 8.64 31.19
N VAL A 15 1.30 9.28 31.28
CA VAL A 15 0.14 8.72 31.97
C VAL A 15 -0.44 7.62 31.08
N ASP A 16 -0.51 6.42 31.64
CA ASP A 16 -0.96 5.18 31.02
C ASP A 16 -2.48 5.24 30.76
N LYS A 17 -2.86 5.73 29.57
CA LYS A 17 -4.27 5.95 29.17
C LYS A 17 -5.07 4.66 29.01
N ASP A 18 -4.41 3.50 28.91
CA ASP A 18 -5.08 2.23 28.68
C ASP A 18 -5.78 1.67 29.94
N LYS A 19 -5.33 2.06 31.15
CA LYS A 19 -6.02 1.71 32.41
C LYS A 19 -7.28 2.54 32.68
N GLN A 20 -7.32 3.79 32.25
CA GLN A 20 -8.51 4.65 32.43
C GLN A 20 -9.65 4.28 31.46
N MET A 21 -9.33 3.82 30.25
CA MET A 21 -10.35 3.50 29.26
C MET A 21 -11.14 2.22 29.61
N ASN A 22 -10.48 1.23 30.23
CA ASN A 22 -11.15 0.02 30.73
C ASN A 22 -12.07 0.30 31.93
N HIS A 23 -11.73 1.28 32.78
CA HIS A 23 -12.61 1.68 33.88
C HIS A 23 -13.86 2.44 33.42
N ILE A 24 -13.76 3.23 32.34
CA ILE A 24 -14.87 4.01 31.79
C ILE A 24 -15.84 3.13 30.98
N MET A 25 -15.34 2.11 30.26
CA MET A 25 -16.21 1.18 29.53
C MET A 25 -17.01 0.26 30.47
N ILE A 26 -16.44 -0.12 31.62
CA ILE A 26 -17.16 -0.90 32.63
C ILE A 26 -18.24 -0.05 33.31
N SER A 27 -18.01 1.24 33.54
CA SER A 27 -19.03 2.12 34.13
C SER A 27 -20.19 2.46 33.18
N SER A 28 -19.93 2.57 31.86
CA SER A 28 -20.99 2.88 30.89
C SER A 28 -21.89 1.68 30.58
N VAL A 29 -21.34 0.46 30.56
CA VAL A 29 -22.14 -0.77 30.37
C VAL A 29 -23.04 -1.05 31.58
N LEU A 30 -22.65 -0.61 32.79
CA LEU A 30 -23.49 -0.72 33.99
C LEU A 30 -24.56 0.38 34.08
N GLN A 31 -24.44 1.49 33.35
CA GLN A 31 -25.45 2.57 33.34
C GLN A 31 -26.52 2.40 32.26
N ASP A 32 -26.26 1.68 31.16
CA ASP A 32 -27.20 1.49 30.03
C ASP A 32 -28.05 0.22 30.11
N SER A 33 -27.81 -0.66 31.08
CA SER A 33 -28.75 -1.77 31.33
C SER A 33 -29.96 -1.25 32.10
N SER A 34 -31.16 -1.53 31.57
CA SER A 34 -32.48 -1.28 32.17
C SER A 34 -32.69 -1.86 33.58
N PHE A 35 -31.66 -2.48 34.17
CA PHE A 35 -31.65 -3.08 35.49
C PHE A 35 -31.28 -2.11 36.63
N GLY A 36 -30.54 -1.04 36.36
CA GLY A 36 -30.15 -0.07 37.41
C GLY A 36 -31.32 0.72 38.03
N LYS A 37 -32.45 0.82 37.32
CA LYS A 37 -33.66 1.52 37.80
C LYS A 37 -34.56 0.66 38.69
N ILE A 38 -34.42 -0.67 38.69
CA ILE A 38 -35.28 -1.56 39.49
C ILE A 38 -34.79 -1.63 40.94
N LEU A 39 -33.48 -1.55 41.18
CA LEU A 39 -32.92 -1.60 42.53
C LEU A 39 -32.99 -0.29 43.32
N ILE A 40 -33.17 0.86 42.65
CA ILE A 40 -33.30 2.16 43.31
C ILE A 40 -34.77 2.52 43.60
N SER A 41 -35.73 1.92 42.89
CA SER A 41 -37.16 2.13 43.14
C SER A 41 -37.74 1.36 44.34
N SER A 42 -37.02 0.39 44.93
CA SER A 42 -37.56 -0.39 46.06
C SER A 42 -37.27 0.22 47.44
N LYS A 43 -36.48 1.30 47.52
CA LYS A 43 -36.05 1.88 48.80
C LYS A 43 -36.90 3.03 49.34
N ASN A 44 -37.97 3.45 48.65
CA ASN A 44 -38.65 4.71 48.97
C ASN A 44 -40.16 4.66 49.27
N ASN A 45 -40.76 3.49 49.50
CA ASN A 45 -42.16 3.41 49.95
C ASN A 45 -42.29 2.57 51.22
N ASN A 46 -41.82 3.10 52.35
CA ASN A 46 -42.28 2.69 53.68
C ASN A 46 -43.36 3.67 54.15
N GLN A 47 -44.59 3.46 53.69
CA GLN A 47 -45.76 4.17 54.18
C GLN A 47 -46.67 3.20 54.94
N LYS A 48 -46.85 3.52 56.22
CA LYS A 48 -47.70 2.86 57.22
C LYS A 48 -49.02 2.34 56.64
N TRP A 49 -49.26 1.04 56.78
CA TRP A 49 -50.60 0.47 56.91
C TRP A 49 -50.58 -0.52 58.08
N ASN A 50 -51.19 -0.10 59.19
CA ASN A 50 -51.63 -0.97 60.26
C ASN A 50 -52.97 -1.56 59.82
N ASP A 51 -53.05 -2.87 59.63
CA ASP A 51 -54.30 -3.58 59.84
C ASP A 51 -54.03 -4.99 60.36
N LYS A 52 -54.59 -5.25 61.54
CA LYS A 52 -54.64 -6.55 62.21
C LYS A 52 -55.80 -7.34 61.60
N SER A 53 -55.52 -8.43 60.90
CA SER A 53 -56.33 -9.66 60.90
C SER A 53 -55.84 -10.63 59.81
N ASN A 54 -55.96 -11.93 60.10
CA ASN A 54 -55.67 -13.10 59.25
C ASN A 54 -54.22 -13.62 59.19
N ASP A 55 -53.71 -14.00 60.36
CA ASP A 55 -52.69 -15.04 60.52
C ASP A 55 -53.27 -16.41 60.10
N GLY A 56 -52.73 -17.00 59.03
CA GLY A 56 -53.02 -18.42 58.71
C GLY A 56 -52.81 -18.84 57.26
N LYS A 57 -52.80 -17.92 56.28
CA LYS A 57 -52.62 -18.26 54.85
C LYS A 57 -51.52 -17.48 54.10
N GLN A 58 -50.76 -16.63 54.78
CA GLN A 58 -49.66 -15.86 54.16
C GLN A 58 -48.27 -16.52 54.24
N LYS A 59 -48.06 -17.50 55.13
CA LYS A 59 -46.76 -18.20 55.25
C LYS A 59 -46.44 -19.14 54.08
N GLU A 60 -47.44 -19.68 53.39
CA GLU A 60 -47.20 -20.55 52.21
C GLU A 60 -46.89 -19.76 50.92
N LYS A 61 -47.46 -18.56 50.75
CA LYS A 61 -47.14 -17.70 49.58
C LYS A 61 -45.77 -17.04 49.68
N SER A 62 -45.30 -16.72 50.89
CA SER A 62 -43.97 -16.12 51.11
C SER A 62 -42.85 -17.11 50.73
N ASN A 63 -42.93 -18.37 51.16
CA ASN A 63 -41.92 -19.38 50.84
C ASN A 63 -41.86 -19.73 49.34
N TYR A 64 -43.00 -19.71 48.64
CA TYR A 64 -43.02 -19.97 47.20
C TYR A 64 -42.40 -18.84 46.38
N THR A 65 -42.50 -17.59 46.87
CA THR A 65 -41.96 -16.42 46.16
C THR A 65 -40.45 -16.29 46.37
N GLU A 66 -39.93 -16.62 47.55
CA GLU A 66 -38.48 -16.70 47.82
C GLU A 66 -37.82 -17.80 47.00
N SER A 67 -38.42 -19.00 46.93
CA SER A 67 -37.94 -20.10 46.09
C SER A 67 -37.85 -19.72 44.60
N LEU A 68 -38.83 -18.99 44.08
CA LEU A 68 -38.84 -18.57 42.68
C LEU A 68 -37.79 -17.48 42.38
N ILE A 69 -37.53 -16.61 43.35
CA ILE A 69 -36.51 -15.56 43.26
C ILE A 69 -35.11 -16.20 43.30
N ASP A 70 -34.87 -17.16 44.21
CA ASP A 70 -33.59 -17.85 44.32
C ASP A 70 -33.26 -18.65 43.06
N ASN A 71 -34.25 -19.33 42.46
CA ASN A 71 -34.05 -20.04 41.20
C ASN A 71 -33.68 -19.11 40.03
N LYS A 72 -34.33 -17.94 39.92
CA LYS A 72 -33.97 -16.94 38.89
C LYS A 72 -32.58 -16.35 39.11
N ILE A 73 -32.17 -16.14 40.37
CA ILE A 73 -30.83 -15.67 40.70
C ILE A 73 -29.78 -16.73 40.32
N GLN A 74 -30.04 -18.00 40.59
CA GLN A 74 -29.15 -19.10 40.21
C GLN A 74 -28.97 -19.23 38.68
N GLU A 75 -30.05 -19.10 37.91
CA GLU A 75 -29.99 -19.10 36.44
C GLU A 75 -29.15 -17.93 35.91
N GLN A 76 -29.29 -16.73 36.47
CA GLN A 76 -28.50 -15.56 36.06
C GLN A 76 -27.02 -15.72 36.41
N VAL A 77 -26.70 -16.28 37.58
CA VAL A 77 -25.32 -16.57 37.98
C VAL A 77 -24.68 -17.60 37.04
N GLN A 78 -25.41 -18.64 36.64
CA GLN A 78 -24.93 -19.61 35.65
C GLN A 78 -24.66 -18.98 34.28
N GLN A 79 -25.55 -18.11 33.78
CA GLN A 79 -25.33 -17.40 32.52
C GLN A 79 -24.11 -16.47 32.58
N ILE A 80 -23.90 -15.75 33.69
CA ILE A 80 -22.72 -14.89 33.89
C ILE A 80 -21.43 -15.73 33.92
N ASN A 81 -21.44 -16.90 34.56
CA ASN A 81 -20.28 -17.78 34.60
C ASN A 81 -19.94 -18.36 33.21
N LEU A 82 -20.95 -18.75 32.43
CA LEU A 82 -20.77 -19.18 31.03
C LEU A 82 -20.17 -18.06 30.16
N LEU A 83 -20.67 -16.83 30.28
CA LEU A 83 -20.14 -15.67 29.56
C LEU A 83 -18.69 -15.35 29.98
N ARG A 84 -18.36 -15.47 31.27
CA ARG A 84 -16.97 -15.30 31.76
C ARG A 84 -16.05 -16.38 31.19
N GLU A 85 -16.48 -17.62 31.14
CA GLU A 85 -15.68 -18.72 30.60
C GLU A 85 -15.42 -18.57 29.09
N GLN A 86 -16.44 -18.12 28.34
CA GLN A 86 -16.30 -17.78 26.91
C GLN A 86 -15.33 -16.60 26.68
N ASN A 87 -15.40 -15.56 27.51
CA ASN A 87 -14.47 -14.43 27.44
C ASN A 87 -13.03 -14.86 27.76
N ASN A 88 -12.82 -15.67 28.80
CA ASN A 88 -11.49 -16.19 29.12
C ASN A 88 -10.91 -17.05 28.00
N LYS A 89 -11.72 -17.93 27.39
CA LYS A 89 -11.33 -18.71 26.21
C LYS A 89 -10.97 -17.82 25.01
N SER A 90 -11.70 -16.72 24.80
CA SER A 90 -11.39 -15.71 23.79
C SER A 90 -10.07 -15.00 24.07
N GLU A 91 -9.80 -14.59 25.31
CA GLU A 91 -8.55 -13.94 25.70
C GLU A 91 -7.34 -14.87 25.54
N GLU A 92 -7.46 -16.15 25.92
CA GLU A 92 -6.41 -17.15 25.71
C GLU A 92 -6.14 -17.40 24.23
N ALA A 93 -7.20 -17.52 23.41
CA ALA A 93 -7.07 -17.64 21.96
C ALA A 93 -6.38 -16.42 21.35
N GLN A 94 -6.76 -15.19 21.77
CA GLN A 94 -6.10 -13.96 21.34
C GLN A 94 -4.62 -13.92 21.78
N LYS A 95 -4.31 -14.35 23.00
CA LYS A 95 -2.94 -14.42 23.52
C LYS A 95 -2.11 -15.44 22.73
N TYR A 96 -2.67 -16.60 22.41
CA TYR A 96 -2.02 -17.62 21.58
C TYR A 96 -1.79 -17.14 20.15
N ILE A 97 -2.81 -16.56 19.50
CA ILE A 97 -2.70 -15.94 18.16
C ILE A 97 -1.64 -14.83 18.18
N SER A 98 -1.62 -13.97 19.19
CA SER A 98 -0.61 -12.91 19.30
C SER A 98 0.81 -13.47 19.46
N LYS A 99 0.98 -14.61 20.16
CA LYS A 99 2.27 -15.29 20.33
C LYS A 99 2.72 -15.94 19.03
N ILE A 100 1.82 -16.61 18.30
CA ILE A 100 2.09 -17.13 16.96
C ILE A 100 2.44 -15.98 16.03
N MET A 101 1.63 -14.93 15.98
CA MET A 101 1.85 -13.76 15.15
C MET A 101 3.14 -13.04 15.52
N LYS A 102 3.57 -13.03 16.78
CA LYS A 102 4.88 -12.49 17.17
C LYS A 102 6.01 -13.36 16.67
N LYS A 103 5.88 -14.69 16.73
CA LYS A 103 6.86 -15.63 16.15
C LYS A 103 6.91 -15.54 14.62
N VAL A 104 5.76 -15.54 13.96
CA VAL A 104 5.62 -15.35 12.51
C VAL A 104 6.17 -13.98 12.14
N ARG A 105 5.76 -12.91 12.82
CA ARG A 105 6.32 -11.58 12.61
C ARG A 105 7.82 -11.57 12.83
N GLN A 106 8.41 -12.29 13.80
CA GLN A 106 9.86 -12.33 13.99
C GLN A 106 10.60 -13.17 12.94
N ARG A 107 9.99 -14.25 12.43
CA ARG A 107 10.58 -15.13 11.41
C ARG A 107 10.38 -14.60 9.98
N VAL A 108 9.24 -13.96 9.75
CA VAL A 108 8.79 -13.32 8.50
C VAL A 108 9.09 -11.82 8.52
N LEU A 109 9.58 -11.25 9.64
CA LEU A 109 10.19 -9.91 9.67
C LEU A 109 11.39 -9.99 8.77
N VAL A 110 11.11 -9.67 7.52
CA VAL A 110 11.95 -9.04 6.53
C VAL A 110 13.15 -8.47 7.26
N LYS A 111 14.25 -9.25 7.26
CA LYS A 111 15.57 -8.72 7.60
C LYS A 111 15.73 -7.45 6.78
N ASP A 112 16.51 -6.50 7.28
CA ASP A 112 16.78 -5.31 6.49
C ASP A 112 17.45 -5.72 5.17
N PHE A 113 16.66 -5.83 4.09
CA PHE A 113 17.11 -6.25 2.77
C PHE A 113 17.70 -5.08 2.00
N GLU A 114 17.80 -3.90 2.61
CA GLU A 114 18.32 -2.73 1.94
C GLU A 114 19.75 -2.94 1.38
N PRO A 115 20.69 -3.64 2.06
CA PRO A 115 21.96 -4.04 1.45
C PRO A 115 21.78 -4.97 0.24
N SER A 116 20.84 -5.91 0.30
CA SER A 116 20.51 -6.81 -0.80
C SER A 116 19.93 -6.06 -2.00
N PHE A 117 19.02 -5.11 -1.78
CA PHE A 117 18.45 -4.26 -2.83
C PHE A 117 19.51 -3.32 -3.43
N LYS A 118 20.42 -2.79 -2.63
CA LYS A 118 21.56 -2.01 -3.12
C LYS A 118 22.45 -2.84 -4.04
N PHE A 119 22.77 -4.07 -3.63
CA PHE A 119 23.56 -4.99 -4.43
C PHE A 119 22.85 -5.40 -5.72
N ALA A 120 21.56 -5.75 -5.63
CA ALA A 120 20.73 -6.07 -6.79
C ALA A 120 20.64 -4.88 -7.76
N LEU A 121 20.46 -3.65 -7.27
CA LEU A 121 20.44 -2.45 -8.11
C LEU A 121 21.78 -2.27 -8.84
N ALA A 122 22.91 -2.48 -8.16
CA ALA A 122 24.23 -2.41 -8.80
C ALA A 122 24.38 -3.47 -9.90
N ILE A 123 23.91 -4.71 -9.66
CA ILE A 123 23.91 -5.78 -10.67
C ILE A 123 23.04 -5.41 -11.86
N ILE A 124 21.77 -5.07 -11.65
CA ILE A 124 20.84 -4.75 -12.75
C ILE A 124 21.35 -3.54 -13.53
N LEU A 125 21.91 -2.53 -12.87
CA LEU A 125 22.54 -1.39 -13.53
C LEU A 125 23.75 -1.80 -14.36
N GLY A 126 24.63 -2.66 -13.85
CA GLY A 126 25.77 -3.18 -14.61
C GLY A 126 25.33 -3.96 -15.85
N ILE A 127 24.34 -4.83 -15.67
CA ILE A 127 23.76 -5.63 -16.76
C ILE A 127 23.06 -4.73 -17.79
N PHE A 128 22.35 -3.69 -17.35
CA PHE A 128 21.70 -2.72 -18.23
C PHE A 128 22.67 -2.11 -19.24
N PHE A 129 23.90 -1.78 -18.83
CA PHE A 129 24.92 -1.23 -19.74
C PHE A 129 25.49 -2.27 -20.70
N LEU A 130 25.62 -3.53 -20.28
CA LEU A 130 26.13 -4.62 -21.13
C LEU A 130 25.21 -4.89 -22.34
N PHE A 131 23.90 -4.70 -22.19
CA PHE A 131 22.93 -4.96 -23.24
C PHE A 131 22.61 -3.77 -24.17
N ILE A 132 23.27 -2.61 -23.98
CA ILE A 132 23.12 -1.44 -24.89
C ILE A 132 23.57 -1.78 -26.31
N LYS A 133 24.71 -2.47 -26.47
CA LYS A 133 25.24 -2.81 -27.80
C LYS A 133 24.27 -3.75 -28.56
N PRO A 134 23.78 -4.86 -27.99
CA PRO A 134 22.71 -5.66 -28.60
C PRO A 134 21.45 -4.86 -28.96
N ALA A 135 21.02 -3.92 -28.09
CA ALA A 135 19.88 -3.05 -28.34
C ALA A 135 20.07 -2.16 -29.57
N TYR A 136 21.25 -1.59 -29.69
CA TYR A 136 21.62 -0.80 -30.86
C TYR A 136 21.70 -1.67 -32.12
N SER A 137 22.31 -2.86 -32.05
CA SER A 137 22.41 -3.79 -33.18
C SER A 137 21.05 -4.26 -33.69
N PHE A 138 20.12 -4.63 -32.81
CA PHE A 138 18.76 -5.00 -33.20
C PHE A 138 18.04 -3.85 -33.91
N ARG A 139 18.23 -2.62 -33.42
CA ARG A 139 17.62 -1.43 -34.00
C ARG A 139 18.19 -1.10 -35.38
N GLN A 140 19.51 -1.24 -35.57
CA GLN A 140 20.14 -1.07 -36.89
C GLN A 140 19.59 -2.11 -37.87
N TRP A 141 19.59 -3.38 -37.48
CA TRP A 141 19.01 -4.46 -38.28
C TRP A 141 17.55 -4.17 -38.65
N SER A 142 16.72 -3.74 -37.69
CA SER A 142 15.32 -3.40 -37.93
C SER A 142 15.15 -2.25 -38.94
N ARG A 143 16.06 -1.25 -38.92
CA ARG A 143 16.06 -0.15 -39.90
C ARG A 143 16.46 -0.60 -41.30
N GLU A 144 17.39 -1.54 -41.41
CA GLU A 144 17.79 -2.13 -42.70
C GLU A 144 16.66 -2.96 -43.32
N GLN A 145 15.75 -3.48 -42.50
CA GLN A 145 14.55 -4.18 -42.95
C GLN A 145 13.36 -3.24 -43.26
N GLN A 146 13.56 -1.92 -43.28
CA GLN A 146 12.48 -1.00 -43.69
C GLN A 146 12.11 -1.17 -45.17
N PRO A 147 10.82 -1.00 -45.54
CA PRO A 147 9.70 -0.52 -44.71
C PRO A 147 8.99 -1.63 -43.90
N ILE A 148 9.50 -2.86 -43.92
CA ILE A 148 8.80 -4.01 -43.32
C ILE A 148 8.74 -3.87 -41.80
N ILE A 149 9.84 -3.49 -41.12
CA ILE A 149 9.89 -3.33 -39.66
C ILE A 149 9.92 -1.85 -39.29
N GLU A 150 8.84 -1.36 -38.67
CA GLU A 150 8.80 -0.01 -38.11
C GLU A 150 9.57 0.07 -36.79
N THR A 151 10.27 1.17 -36.53
CA THR A 151 11.00 1.39 -35.27
C THR A 151 10.66 2.74 -34.67
N VAL A 152 10.53 2.81 -33.34
CA VAL A 152 10.26 4.06 -32.63
C VAL A 152 11.47 4.99 -32.75
N GLU A 153 11.32 6.18 -33.31
CA GLU A 153 12.42 7.15 -33.42
C GLU A 153 13.00 7.54 -32.05
N LEU A 154 14.33 7.60 -31.93
CA LEU A 154 14.97 8.03 -30.67
C LEU A 154 14.68 9.49 -30.32
N ASN A 155 14.33 10.31 -31.32
CA ASN A 155 14.00 11.71 -31.10
C ASN A 155 12.77 11.87 -30.19
N TYR A 156 11.89 10.87 -30.12
CA TYR A 156 10.78 10.88 -29.16
C TYR A 156 11.24 10.86 -27.70
N ILE A 157 12.49 10.50 -27.39
CA ILE A 157 13.03 10.58 -26.01
C ILE A 157 13.03 12.04 -25.52
N PHE A 158 13.19 13.04 -26.40
CA PHE A 158 13.08 14.45 -26.02
C PHE A 158 11.71 14.80 -25.43
N PHE A 159 10.64 14.15 -25.90
CA PHE A 159 9.31 14.30 -25.31
C PHE A 159 9.29 13.85 -23.84
N SER A 160 9.99 12.76 -23.50
CA SER A 160 10.11 12.31 -22.10
C SER A 160 10.81 13.35 -21.22
N ILE A 161 11.80 14.07 -21.75
CA ILE A 161 12.50 15.15 -21.02
C ILE A 161 11.55 16.30 -20.69
N ILE A 162 10.74 16.73 -21.67
CA ILE A 162 9.71 17.75 -21.46
C ILE A 162 8.70 17.27 -20.41
N MET A 163 8.26 16.02 -20.52
CA MET A 163 7.32 15.43 -19.57
C MET A 163 7.86 15.33 -18.15
N ILE A 164 9.17 15.11 -17.93
CA ILE A 164 9.78 15.17 -16.59
C ILE A 164 9.54 16.56 -15.96
N GLY A 165 9.78 17.62 -16.74
CA GLY A 165 9.53 19.00 -16.29
C GLY A 165 8.07 19.25 -15.93
N LEU A 166 7.14 18.79 -16.78
CA LEU A 166 5.70 18.92 -16.54
C LEU A 166 5.23 18.12 -15.31
N LEU A 167 5.74 16.89 -15.13
CA LEU A 167 5.44 16.04 -13.97
C LEU A 167 5.99 16.65 -12.67
N SER A 168 7.19 17.21 -12.70
CA SER A 168 7.74 17.99 -11.58
C SER A 168 6.88 19.22 -11.26
N PHE A 169 6.44 19.96 -12.28
CA PHE A 169 5.62 21.15 -12.11
C PHE A 169 4.24 20.83 -11.52
N THR A 170 3.53 19.83 -12.06
CA THR A 170 2.23 19.38 -11.55
C THR A 170 2.31 18.91 -10.10
N LYS A 171 3.37 18.19 -9.72
CA LYS A 171 3.63 17.81 -8.32
C LYS A 171 3.76 19.03 -7.40
N GLN A 172 4.43 20.10 -7.85
CA GLN A 172 4.54 21.33 -7.05
C GLN A 172 3.21 22.08 -6.91
N ILE A 173 2.39 22.13 -7.98
CA ILE A 173 1.04 22.69 -7.91
C ILE A 173 0.19 21.93 -6.90
N LEU A 174 0.15 20.59 -6.98
CA LEU A 174 -0.61 19.79 -6.03
C LEU A 174 -0.14 20.01 -4.59
N LYS A 175 1.17 20.16 -4.38
CA LYS A 175 1.69 20.53 -3.06
C LYS A 175 1.12 21.85 -2.58
N GLN A 176 1.13 22.89 -3.41
CA GLN A 176 0.57 24.20 -3.02
C GLN A 176 -0.93 24.12 -2.68
N ILE A 177 -1.72 23.40 -3.50
CA ILE A 177 -3.16 23.25 -3.32
C ILE A 177 -3.50 22.43 -2.08
N PHE A 178 -2.88 21.26 -1.91
CA PHE A 178 -3.29 20.28 -0.91
C PHE A 178 -2.56 20.40 0.43
N TYR A 179 -1.45 21.14 0.52
CA TYR A 179 -0.63 21.16 1.75
C TYR A 179 -1.42 21.60 2.99
N GLN A 180 -2.15 22.71 2.90
CA GLN A 180 -2.92 23.22 4.04
C GLN A 180 -4.04 22.24 4.44
N TRP A 181 -4.72 21.66 3.44
CA TRP A 181 -5.75 20.65 3.67
C TRP A 181 -5.18 19.40 4.36
N VAL A 182 -4.05 18.88 3.89
CA VAL A 182 -3.39 17.70 4.48
C VAL A 182 -2.94 18.00 5.91
N VAL A 183 -2.25 19.13 6.14
CA VAL A 183 -1.77 19.50 7.48
C VAL A 183 -2.93 19.67 8.46
N LYS A 184 -4.05 20.23 8.03
CA LYS A 184 -5.26 20.38 8.87
C LYS A 184 -5.88 19.02 9.22
N ASN A 185 -5.96 18.10 8.26
CA ASN A 185 -6.64 16.81 8.42
C ASN A 185 -5.73 15.66 8.87
N LEU A 186 -4.45 15.93 9.14
CA LEU A 186 -3.51 14.90 9.59
C LEU A 186 -3.76 14.47 11.04
N ASN A 187 -3.60 13.18 11.32
CA ASN A 187 -3.69 12.64 12.68
C ASN A 187 -2.80 13.39 13.70
N ASN A 188 -3.38 13.71 14.86
CA ASN A 188 -2.73 14.46 15.94
C ASN A 188 -1.51 13.79 16.59
N LYS A 189 -1.25 12.51 16.29
CA LYS A 189 -0.01 11.82 16.69
C LYS A 189 1.24 12.46 16.08
N TYR A 190 1.12 13.15 14.94
CA TYR A 190 2.23 13.84 14.29
C TYR A 190 2.27 15.32 14.71
N LYS A 191 3.41 15.76 15.24
CA LYS A 191 3.62 17.13 15.77
C LYS A 191 4.88 17.79 15.19
N GLY A 192 4.88 19.12 15.09
CA GLY A 192 6.03 19.92 14.67
C GLY A 192 6.59 19.50 13.31
N ILE A 193 7.91 19.29 13.24
CA ILE A 193 8.62 18.91 12.00
C ILE A 193 8.10 17.59 11.41
N LEU A 194 7.73 16.62 12.26
CA LEU A 194 7.17 15.34 11.80
C LEU A 194 5.84 15.52 11.06
N ARG A 195 5.02 16.49 11.49
CA ARG A 195 3.73 16.79 10.85
C ARG A 195 3.94 17.29 9.42
N ASN A 196 4.87 18.21 9.23
CA ASN A 196 5.20 18.75 7.91
C ASN A 196 5.80 17.69 6.98
N HIS A 197 6.73 16.88 7.50
CA HIS A 197 7.32 15.79 6.74
C HIS A 197 6.27 14.74 6.33
N ARG A 198 5.37 14.34 7.24
CA ARG A 198 4.30 13.41 6.90
C ARG A 198 3.29 14.01 5.92
N ALA A 199 2.97 15.30 6.05
CA ALA A 199 2.11 15.98 5.09
C ALA A 199 2.69 15.94 3.66
N ASN A 200 3.98 16.22 3.49
CA ASN A 200 4.65 16.11 2.19
C ASN A 200 4.59 14.68 1.61
N LYS A 201 4.73 13.65 2.46
CA LYS A 201 4.62 12.25 2.05
C LYS A 201 3.20 11.88 1.59
N ILE A 202 2.17 12.38 2.27
CA ILE A 202 0.77 12.16 1.86
C ILE A 202 0.44 12.89 0.56
N ILE A 203 0.89 14.14 0.40
CA ILE A 203 0.72 14.90 -0.85
C ILE A 203 1.35 14.14 -2.02
N LEU A 204 2.52 13.55 -1.79
CA LEU A 204 3.18 12.73 -2.78
C LEU A 204 2.35 11.48 -3.14
N TRP A 205 1.79 10.78 -2.16
CA TRP A 205 0.89 9.65 -2.43
C TRP A 205 -0.40 10.08 -3.15
N ILE A 206 -0.93 11.27 -2.86
CA ILE A 206 -2.06 11.84 -3.61
C ILE A 206 -1.66 12.07 -5.07
N TYR A 207 -0.50 12.68 -5.32
CA TYR A 207 0.04 12.85 -6.68
C TYR A 207 0.20 11.51 -7.41
N GLU A 208 0.81 10.52 -6.76
CA GLU A 208 0.98 9.17 -7.33
C GLU A 208 -0.38 8.53 -7.64
N THR A 209 -1.36 8.63 -6.73
CA THR A 209 -2.72 8.12 -6.96
C THR A 209 -3.37 8.76 -8.18
N ILE A 210 -3.28 10.09 -8.30
CA ILE A 210 -3.82 10.85 -9.44
C ILE A 210 -3.11 10.40 -10.72
N TYR A 211 -1.79 10.31 -10.72
CA TYR A 211 -1.01 9.88 -11.88
C TYR A 211 -1.41 8.47 -12.33
N TYR A 212 -1.37 7.48 -11.42
CA TYR A 212 -1.72 6.09 -11.76
C TYR A 212 -3.17 5.97 -12.22
N PHE A 213 -4.09 6.74 -11.64
CA PHE A 213 -5.48 6.79 -12.08
C PHE A 213 -5.61 7.29 -13.52
N HIS A 214 -4.99 8.41 -13.86
CA HIS A 214 -5.03 8.97 -15.22
C HIS A 214 -4.38 8.04 -16.24
N MET A 215 -3.21 7.47 -15.91
CA MET A 215 -2.52 6.55 -16.82
C MET A 215 -3.31 5.25 -17.03
N THR A 216 -3.92 4.71 -15.97
CA THR A 216 -4.78 3.53 -16.10
C THR A 216 -6.01 3.85 -16.95
N LEU A 217 -6.70 4.96 -16.67
CA LEU A 217 -7.87 5.38 -17.42
C LEU A 217 -7.55 5.62 -18.89
N PHE A 218 -6.46 6.33 -19.18
CA PHE A 218 -5.96 6.54 -20.54
C PHE A 218 -5.71 5.20 -21.24
N GLY A 219 -5.01 4.26 -20.58
CA GLY A 219 -4.72 2.96 -21.16
C GLY A 219 -5.98 2.15 -21.47
N LEU A 220 -6.95 2.14 -20.55
CA LEU A 220 -8.22 1.44 -20.76
C LEU A 220 -9.05 2.04 -21.90
N ILE A 221 -9.16 3.37 -21.99
CA ILE A 221 -9.94 4.02 -23.05
C ILE A 221 -9.27 3.82 -24.40
N THR A 222 -7.95 3.99 -24.45
CA THR A 222 -7.18 4.06 -25.70
C THR A 222 -6.94 2.69 -26.30
N PHE A 223 -6.65 1.68 -25.47
CA PHE A 223 -6.25 0.35 -25.94
C PHE A 223 -7.37 -0.71 -25.82
N ASN A 224 -8.63 -0.32 -25.53
CA ASN A 224 -9.72 -1.31 -25.42
C ASN A 224 -9.99 -2.08 -26.72
N GLN A 225 -9.70 -1.50 -27.89
CA GLN A 225 -9.85 -2.16 -29.19
C GLN A 225 -8.55 -2.83 -29.68
N ALA A 226 -7.43 -2.67 -28.96
CA ALA A 226 -6.17 -3.26 -29.39
C ALA A 226 -6.24 -4.79 -29.38
N THR A 227 -5.67 -5.44 -30.39
CA THR A 227 -5.83 -6.89 -30.58
C THR A 227 -5.17 -7.72 -29.48
N TRP A 228 -4.23 -7.12 -28.76
CA TRP A 228 -3.48 -7.72 -27.66
C TRP A 228 -4.06 -7.44 -26.26
N MET A 229 -4.98 -6.48 -26.11
CA MET A 229 -5.51 -6.09 -24.80
C MET A 229 -6.61 -7.07 -24.35
N PRO A 230 -6.38 -7.91 -23.33
CA PRO A 230 -7.31 -8.97 -22.94
C PRO A 230 -8.59 -8.44 -22.28
N TYR A 231 -9.64 -9.28 -22.28
CA TYR A 231 -10.92 -8.96 -21.61
C TYR A 231 -10.78 -8.77 -20.10
N GLU A 232 -9.85 -9.48 -19.45
CA GLU A 232 -9.53 -9.29 -18.04
C GLU A 232 -9.03 -7.86 -17.72
N LEU A 233 -8.60 -7.10 -18.73
CA LEU A 233 -8.21 -5.70 -18.64
C LEU A 233 -9.22 -4.75 -19.31
N GLY A 234 -10.42 -5.22 -19.65
CA GLY A 234 -11.44 -4.41 -20.32
C GLY A 234 -11.21 -4.21 -21.83
N GLY A 235 -10.32 -4.99 -22.44
CA GLY A 235 -10.12 -5.02 -23.89
C GLY A 235 -10.96 -6.07 -24.60
N LYS A 236 -10.84 -6.12 -25.94
CA LYS A 236 -11.47 -7.15 -26.80
C LYS A 236 -10.47 -8.14 -27.40
N GLY A 237 -9.19 -7.96 -27.11
CA GLY A 237 -8.08 -8.76 -27.62
C GLY A 237 -7.77 -9.99 -26.78
N CYS A 238 -6.60 -10.57 -27.03
CA CYS A 238 -6.10 -11.77 -26.34
C CYS A 238 -4.62 -11.61 -26.00
N CYS A 239 -4.19 -12.14 -24.85
CA CYS A 239 -2.79 -12.07 -24.44
C CYS A 239 -1.83 -12.76 -25.43
N ASN A 240 -2.29 -13.79 -26.15
CA ASN A 240 -1.50 -14.46 -27.18
C ASN A 240 -1.17 -13.57 -28.39
N ASN A 241 -1.89 -12.46 -28.56
CA ASN A 241 -1.61 -11.50 -29.63
C ASN A 241 -0.57 -10.45 -29.22
N LEU A 242 -0.13 -10.41 -27.96
CA LEU A 242 0.78 -9.38 -27.44
C LEU A 242 2.08 -9.28 -28.24
N LEU A 243 2.62 -10.42 -28.65
CA LEU A 243 3.88 -10.53 -29.39
C LEU A 243 3.71 -11.20 -30.77
N LYS A 244 2.47 -11.40 -31.24
CA LYS A 244 2.19 -12.09 -32.50
C LYS A 244 2.82 -11.42 -33.72
N SER A 245 2.97 -10.12 -33.65
CA SER A 245 3.50 -9.27 -34.72
C SER A 245 5.01 -9.09 -34.66
N PHE A 246 5.65 -9.50 -33.57
CA PHE A 246 7.05 -9.23 -33.33
C PHE A 246 7.92 -9.84 -34.45
N PRO A 247 8.91 -9.12 -35.00
CA PRO A 247 9.51 -7.86 -34.53
C PRO A 247 8.78 -6.57 -34.97
N ASN A 248 7.65 -6.69 -35.63
CA ASN A 248 6.89 -5.57 -36.17
C ASN A 248 5.88 -4.98 -35.17
N ILE A 249 5.71 -3.67 -35.21
CA ILE A 249 4.72 -2.94 -34.41
C ILE A 249 3.43 -2.68 -35.23
N ASN A 250 3.49 -2.75 -36.56
CA ASN A 250 2.50 -2.21 -37.49
C ASN A 250 1.18 -2.99 -37.66
N GLN A 251 0.88 -4.00 -36.82
CA GLN A 251 -0.39 -4.74 -36.92
C GLN A 251 -1.58 -4.01 -36.31
N GLU A 252 -1.31 -2.94 -35.55
CA GLU A 252 -2.35 -2.09 -34.97
C GLU A 252 -2.57 -0.84 -35.84
N ASP A 253 -3.71 -0.17 -35.64
CA ASP A 253 -3.97 1.15 -36.23
C ASP A 253 -2.79 2.10 -35.94
N PRO A 254 -2.23 2.82 -36.94
CA PRO A 254 -1.16 3.80 -36.74
C PRO A 254 -1.44 4.80 -35.60
N GLN A 255 -2.71 5.15 -35.37
CA GLN A 255 -3.11 5.99 -34.24
C GLN A 255 -2.86 5.31 -32.89
N ILE A 256 -3.20 4.02 -32.76
CA ILE A 256 -2.97 3.22 -31.56
C ILE A 256 -1.47 3.09 -31.29
N ILE A 257 -0.67 2.87 -32.34
CA ILE A 257 0.79 2.78 -32.23
C ILE A 257 1.38 4.09 -31.67
N ASN A 258 0.98 5.23 -32.23
CA ASN A 258 1.43 6.53 -31.76
C ASN A 258 1.03 6.77 -30.29
N GLN A 259 -0.21 6.47 -29.93
CA GLN A 259 -0.68 6.59 -28.55
C GLN A 259 0.09 5.68 -27.59
N MET A 260 0.46 4.48 -28.03
CA MET A 260 1.28 3.55 -27.28
C MET A 260 2.71 4.06 -27.06
N ILE A 261 3.32 4.68 -28.09
CA ILE A 261 4.62 5.33 -27.97
C ILE A 261 4.54 6.44 -26.91
N TYR A 262 3.58 7.37 -27.01
CA TYR A 262 3.43 8.45 -26.03
C TYR A 262 3.14 7.94 -24.61
N PHE A 263 2.30 6.91 -24.48
CA PHE A 263 2.03 6.27 -23.20
C PHE A 263 3.33 5.80 -22.52
N ASN A 264 4.17 5.05 -23.23
CA ASN A 264 5.43 4.56 -22.68
C ASN A 264 6.43 5.68 -22.36
N LEU A 265 6.47 6.74 -23.16
CA LEU A 265 7.33 7.90 -22.89
C LEU A 265 6.89 8.68 -21.65
N ILE A 266 5.58 8.78 -21.38
CA ILE A 266 5.06 9.38 -20.14
C ILE A 266 5.40 8.50 -18.93
N GLN A 267 5.32 7.18 -19.05
CA GLN A 267 5.77 6.25 -18.00
C GLN A 267 7.28 6.38 -17.74
N LEU A 268 8.08 6.50 -18.81
CA LEU A 268 9.52 6.71 -18.72
C LEU A 268 9.83 8.00 -17.96
N ALA A 269 9.17 9.09 -18.35
CA ALA A 269 9.32 10.38 -17.69
C ALA A 269 8.98 10.32 -16.19
N PHE A 270 7.89 9.62 -15.83
CA PHE A 270 7.49 9.46 -14.43
C PHE A 270 8.54 8.70 -13.62
N HIS A 271 9.05 7.58 -14.12
CA HIS A 271 10.06 6.79 -13.39
C HIS A 271 11.42 7.50 -13.32
N VAL A 272 11.84 8.21 -14.37
CA VAL A 272 13.04 9.07 -14.32
C VAL A 272 12.85 10.17 -13.27
N ASN A 273 11.71 10.85 -13.27
CA ASN A 273 11.40 11.91 -12.30
C ASN A 273 11.43 11.38 -10.86
N ALA A 274 10.85 10.19 -10.61
CA ALA A 274 10.88 9.54 -9.31
C ALA A 274 12.32 9.18 -8.87
N LEU A 275 13.17 8.69 -9.78
CA LEU A 275 14.58 8.40 -9.50
C LEU A 275 15.37 9.69 -9.19
N ILE A 276 15.13 10.77 -9.94
CA ILE A 276 15.77 12.07 -9.66
C ILE A 276 15.39 12.55 -8.26
N ASP A 277 14.11 12.53 -7.93
CA ASP A 277 13.61 12.89 -6.60
C ASP A 277 14.26 12.06 -5.48
N LEU A 278 14.43 10.75 -5.72
CA LEU A 278 14.96 9.79 -4.77
C LEU A 278 16.47 9.94 -4.52
N PHE A 279 17.26 10.17 -5.56
CA PHE A 279 18.71 10.25 -5.45
C PHE A 279 19.25 11.66 -5.24
N PHE A 280 18.59 12.67 -5.81
CA PHE A 280 19.04 14.05 -5.84
C PHE A 280 18.07 15.03 -5.17
N GLY A 281 16.78 14.72 -5.17
CA GLY A 281 15.73 15.62 -4.68
C GLY A 281 15.34 15.45 -3.21
N ALA A 282 14.12 15.89 -2.91
CA ALA A 282 13.58 15.97 -1.55
C ALA A 282 13.45 14.60 -0.86
N ARG A 283 13.29 13.50 -1.61
CA ARG A 283 13.16 12.15 -1.03
C ARG A 283 14.48 11.59 -0.53
N LYS A 284 15.63 12.16 -0.91
CA LYS A 284 16.99 11.65 -0.61
C LYS A 284 17.23 11.40 0.89
N GLN A 285 16.76 12.30 1.75
CA GLN A 285 17.00 12.22 3.20
C GLN A 285 15.89 11.46 3.94
N ASP A 286 14.76 11.29 3.27
CA ASP A 286 13.46 11.05 3.87
C ASP A 286 13.02 9.58 3.77
N GLU A 287 13.52 8.83 2.78
CA GLU A 287 13.18 7.42 2.59
C GLU A 287 14.21 6.48 3.24
N TYR A 288 13.77 5.63 4.17
CA TYR A 288 14.58 4.53 4.72
C TYR A 288 14.88 3.45 3.68
N LYS A 289 13.91 3.16 2.80
CA LYS A 289 13.96 2.08 1.80
C LYS A 289 14.37 2.59 0.41
N LYS A 290 15.43 3.38 0.39
CA LYS A 290 15.87 4.11 -0.81
C LYS A 290 16.25 3.16 -1.94
N TYR A 291 17.01 2.10 -1.66
CA TYR A 291 17.47 1.16 -2.67
C TYR A 291 16.35 0.21 -3.11
N GLU A 292 15.45 -0.18 -2.22
CA GLU A 292 14.22 -0.91 -2.60
C GLU A 292 13.37 -0.11 -3.60
N THR A 293 13.03 1.15 -3.28
CA THR A 293 12.26 2.03 -4.17
C THR A 293 13.04 2.31 -5.47
N GLY A 294 14.35 2.55 -5.35
CA GLY A 294 15.22 2.84 -6.49
C GLY A 294 15.35 1.66 -7.44
N LEU A 295 15.47 0.44 -6.91
CA LEU A 295 15.48 -0.80 -7.68
C LEU A 295 14.18 -0.97 -8.46
N ASN A 296 13.03 -0.79 -7.79
CA ASN A 296 11.72 -0.90 -8.43
C ASN A 296 11.57 0.07 -9.61
N HIS A 297 11.84 1.36 -9.39
CA HIS A 297 11.73 2.36 -10.47
C HIS A 297 12.78 2.17 -11.58
N PHE A 298 14.00 1.72 -11.25
CA PHE A 298 15.01 1.43 -12.26
C PHE A 298 14.63 0.25 -13.14
N MET A 299 14.04 -0.80 -12.58
CA MET A 299 13.55 -1.93 -13.39
C MET A 299 12.46 -1.51 -14.36
N PHE A 300 11.49 -0.68 -13.93
CA PHE A 300 10.46 -0.17 -14.84
C PHE A 300 11.04 0.72 -15.93
N LEU A 301 11.99 1.60 -15.58
CA LEU A 301 12.74 2.37 -16.56
C LEU A 301 13.45 1.46 -17.56
N ALA A 302 14.11 0.39 -17.10
CA ALA A 302 14.79 -0.55 -17.96
C ALA A 302 13.81 -1.30 -18.88
N ILE A 303 12.69 -1.81 -18.34
CA ILE A 303 11.64 -2.47 -19.13
C ILE A 303 11.14 -1.54 -20.24
N ILE A 304 10.86 -0.26 -19.96
CA ILE A 304 10.38 0.69 -20.97
C ILE A 304 11.44 0.94 -22.04
N ILE A 305 12.67 1.26 -21.63
CA ILE A 305 13.75 1.56 -22.57
C ILE A 305 13.98 0.36 -23.50
N TYR A 306 14.14 -0.84 -22.94
CA TYR A 306 14.32 -2.04 -23.75
C TYR A 306 13.10 -2.31 -24.62
N SER A 307 11.87 -2.09 -24.13
CA SER A 307 10.68 -2.26 -24.97
C SER A 307 10.64 -1.30 -26.16
N ILE A 308 11.14 -0.07 -26.01
CA ILE A 308 11.30 0.89 -27.11
C ILE A 308 12.39 0.46 -28.09
N PHE A 309 13.55 0.00 -27.59
CA PHE A 309 14.66 -0.42 -28.44
C PHE A 309 14.38 -1.72 -29.22
N PHE A 310 13.53 -2.58 -28.67
CA PHE A 310 13.23 -3.90 -29.20
C PHE A 310 11.83 -4.03 -29.80
N ASN A 311 11.09 -2.94 -30.02
CA ASN A 311 9.74 -2.99 -30.58
C ASN A 311 8.74 -3.86 -29.76
N LEU A 312 8.91 -3.92 -28.44
CA LEU A 312 8.05 -4.67 -27.50
C LEU A 312 7.07 -3.75 -26.75
N LEU A 313 6.63 -2.67 -27.39
CA LEU A 313 5.77 -1.65 -26.77
C LEU A 313 4.44 -2.21 -26.26
N ASN A 314 3.82 -3.16 -26.97
CA ASN A 314 2.57 -3.79 -26.53
C ASN A 314 2.75 -4.39 -25.13
N MET A 315 3.89 -5.07 -24.93
CA MET A 315 4.21 -5.74 -23.68
C MET A 315 4.43 -4.78 -22.52
N SER A 316 5.24 -3.73 -22.70
CA SER A 316 5.41 -2.71 -21.66
C SER A 316 4.09 -2.00 -21.37
N THR A 317 3.30 -1.68 -22.39
CA THR A 317 1.99 -1.00 -22.24
C THR A 317 1.03 -1.83 -21.40
N ALA A 318 0.83 -3.11 -21.76
CA ALA A 318 -0.01 -4.03 -21.00
C ALA A 318 0.50 -4.18 -19.55
N PHE A 319 1.82 -4.31 -19.37
CA PHE A 319 2.44 -4.39 -18.05
C PHE A 319 2.15 -3.15 -17.19
N PHE A 320 2.32 -1.93 -17.70
CA PHE A 320 2.09 -0.71 -16.91
C PHE A 320 0.62 -0.45 -16.61
N ILE A 321 -0.31 -0.80 -17.50
CA ILE A 321 -1.74 -0.69 -17.19
C ILE A 321 -2.08 -1.60 -16.01
N LEU A 322 -1.64 -2.87 -16.06
CA LEU A 322 -1.76 -3.82 -14.95
C LEU A 322 -1.10 -3.31 -13.68
N HIS A 323 0.10 -2.73 -13.83
CA HIS A 323 0.88 -2.24 -12.71
C HIS A 323 0.13 -1.13 -11.96
N ASN A 324 -0.34 -0.13 -12.70
CA ASN A 324 -0.94 1.08 -12.13
C ASN A 324 -2.24 0.80 -11.36
N PHE A 325 -3.03 -0.22 -11.74
CA PHE A 325 -4.28 -0.57 -11.03
C PHE A 325 -4.09 -0.82 -9.52
N GLY A 326 -3.12 -1.66 -9.16
CA GLY A 326 -2.82 -1.95 -7.76
C GLY A 326 -2.26 -0.73 -7.02
N ASP A 327 -1.44 0.06 -7.71
CA ASP A 327 -0.76 1.21 -7.15
C ASP A 327 -1.71 2.36 -6.82
N ILE A 328 -2.81 2.55 -7.57
CA ILE A 328 -3.88 3.50 -7.23
C ILE A 328 -4.38 3.24 -5.81
N ILE A 329 -4.74 1.99 -5.50
CA ILE A 329 -5.34 1.61 -4.23
C ILE A 329 -4.31 1.68 -3.11
N VAL A 330 -3.07 1.27 -3.37
CA VAL A 330 -2.00 1.29 -2.37
C VAL A 330 -1.57 2.72 -2.03
N ALA A 331 -1.33 3.58 -3.02
CA ALA A 331 -0.98 4.98 -2.79
C ALA A 331 -2.15 5.74 -2.13
N GLY A 332 -3.35 5.62 -2.69
CA GLY A 332 -4.54 6.29 -2.17
C GLY A 332 -4.93 5.80 -0.78
N GLY A 333 -4.82 4.50 -0.53
CA GLY A 333 -5.06 3.89 0.76
C GLY A 333 -4.06 4.34 1.84
N ARG A 334 -2.77 4.46 1.50
CA ARG A 334 -1.76 5.02 2.42
C ARG A 334 -2.05 6.48 2.76
N ALA A 335 -2.40 7.29 1.76
CA ALA A 335 -2.78 8.69 1.97
C ALA A 335 -3.99 8.80 2.92
N TYR A 336 -5.05 8.03 2.65
CA TYR A 336 -6.28 8.04 3.45
C TYR A 336 -6.07 7.53 4.88
N ALA A 337 -5.28 6.47 5.07
CA ALA A 337 -5.07 5.83 6.36
C ALA A 337 -4.36 6.71 7.40
N ASP A 338 -3.67 7.78 6.98
CA ASP A 338 -2.99 8.72 7.88
C ASP A 338 -3.80 9.97 8.24
N LEU A 339 -4.95 10.17 7.60
CA LEU A 339 -5.86 11.25 7.97
C LEU A 339 -6.50 10.98 9.35
N GLU A 340 -6.95 12.06 9.98
CA GLU A 340 -7.63 12.04 11.28
C GLU A 340 -9.06 11.51 11.12
N GLN A 341 -9.81 12.05 10.17
CA GLN A 341 -11.23 11.72 9.91
C GLN A 341 -11.42 10.46 9.06
N LYS A 342 -10.59 9.43 9.27
CA LYS A 342 -10.68 8.18 8.50
C LYS A 342 -11.77 7.27 9.05
N GLN A 343 -12.55 6.68 8.16
CA GLN A 343 -13.58 5.72 8.52
C GLN A 343 -13.00 4.31 8.44
N LYS A 344 -13.17 3.52 9.53
CA LYS A 344 -12.67 2.14 9.59
C LYS A 344 -13.20 1.27 8.45
N LYS A 345 -14.49 1.41 8.11
CA LYS A 345 -15.14 0.68 7.01
C LYS A 345 -14.45 0.91 5.67
N ILE A 346 -14.12 2.18 5.36
CA ILE A 346 -13.41 2.53 4.13
C ILE A 346 -12.01 1.92 4.11
N ILE A 347 -11.30 1.90 5.25
CA ILE A 347 -9.96 1.26 5.31
C ILE A 347 -10.05 -0.25 5.11
N TYR A 348 -11.04 -0.93 5.70
CA TYR A 348 -11.25 -2.36 5.46
C TYR A 348 -11.55 -2.66 3.98
N LEU A 349 -12.38 -1.83 3.34
CA LEU A 349 -12.65 -1.94 1.91
C LEU A 349 -11.38 -1.76 1.09
N LEU A 350 -10.61 -0.68 1.35
CA LEU A 350 -9.36 -0.39 0.64
C LEU A 350 -8.32 -1.51 0.81
N ILE A 351 -8.21 -2.08 2.01
CA ILE A 351 -7.30 -3.20 2.28
C ILE A 351 -7.74 -4.45 1.51
N THR A 352 -9.02 -4.84 1.64
CA THR A 352 -9.54 -6.07 1.06
C THR A 352 -9.49 -6.00 -0.47
N PHE A 353 -9.97 -4.90 -1.04
CA PHE A 353 -9.95 -4.65 -2.48
C PHE A 353 -8.52 -4.48 -3.00
N GLY A 354 -7.68 -3.74 -2.28
CA GLY A 354 -6.29 -3.51 -2.63
C GLY A 354 -5.48 -4.80 -2.71
N VAL A 355 -5.57 -5.66 -1.69
CA VAL A 355 -4.88 -6.97 -1.70
C VAL A 355 -5.43 -7.87 -2.81
N SER A 356 -6.75 -7.89 -3.01
CA SER A 356 -7.37 -8.73 -4.04
C SER A 356 -6.93 -8.33 -5.44
N ILE A 357 -6.97 -7.04 -5.78
CA ILE A 357 -6.51 -6.52 -7.07
C ILE A 357 -5.01 -6.69 -7.23
N TRP A 358 -4.23 -6.47 -6.18
CA TRP A 358 -2.79 -6.65 -6.21
C TRP A 358 -2.43 -8.09 -6.58
N ILE A 359 -3.02 -9.06 -5.88
CA ILE A 359 -2.78 -10.48 -6.13
C ILE A 359 -3.25 -10.85 -7.55
N PHE A 360 -4.48 -10.44 -7.92
CA PHE A 360 -5.05 -10.73 -9.23
C PHE A 360 -4.17 -10.22 -10.39
N THR A 361 -3.81 -8.94 -10.37
CA THR A 361 -3.02 -8.35 -11.45
C THR A 361 -1.59 -8.88 -11.49
N ARG A 362 -0.92 -9.07 -10.34
CA ARG A 362 0.50 -9.47 -10.27
C ARG A 362 0.78 -10.96 -10.40
N PHE A 363 -0.12 -11.82 -9.94
CA PHE A 363 0.12 -13.28 -9.93
C PHE A 363 -0.68 -14.04 -10.96
N PHE A 364 -1.81 -13.50 -11.42
CA PHE A 364 -2.60 -14.17 -12.43
C PHE A 364 -2.34 -13.53 -13.80
N ILE A 365 -2.56 -12.23 -13.94
CA ILE A 365 -2.47 -11.61 -15.27
C ILE A 365 -1.01 -11.44 -15.71
N VAL A 366 -0.10 -10.89 -14.89
CA VAL A 366 1.30 -10.68 -15.31
C VAL A 366 1.98 -11.99 -15.74
N PRO A 367 1.92 -13.11 -14.99
CA PRO A 367 2.53 -14.35 -15.45
C PRO A 367 1.88 -14.92 -16.72
N LYS A 368 0.54 -14.92 -16.80
CA LYS A 368 -0.21 -15.44 -17.95
C LYS A 368 -0.01 -14.61 -19.22
N CYS A 369 -0.04 -13.29 -19.11
CA CYS A 369 -0.14 -12.38 -20.24
C CYS A 369 1.19 -11.71 -20.60
N ILE A 370 2.12 -11.58 -19.67
CA ILE A 370 3.44 -10.99 -19.95
C ILE A 370 4.48 -12.10 -19.99
N ILE A 371 4.70 -12.82 -18.89
CA ILE A 371 5.84 -13.75 -18.78
C ILE A 371 5.68 -14.95 -19.72
N PHE A 372 4.50 -15.55 -19.81
CA PHE A 372 4.26 -16.69 -20.69
C PHE A 372 4.54 -16.37 -22.17
N GLN A 373 4.29 -15.12 -22.60
CA GLN A 373 4.47 -14.71 -23.99
C GLN A 373 5.95 -14.75 -24.42
N PHE A 374 6.90 -14.65 -23.48
CA PHE A 374 8.31 -14.86 -23.79
C PHE A 374 8.55 -16.26 -24.36
N PHE A 375 7.92 -17.31 -23.82
CA PHE A 375 8.12 -18.67 -24.32
C PHE A 375 7.51 -18.89 -25.70
N THR A 376 6.46 -18.14 -26.06
CA THR A 376 5.82 -18.22 -27.38
C THR A 376 6.60 -17.50 -28.47
N ILE A 377 7.46 -16.54 -28.13
CA ILE A 377 8.18 -15.72 -29.12
C ILE A 377 9.42 -16.43 -29.68
N ILE A 378 9.92 -17.46 -29.01
CA ILE A 378 11.19 -18.11 -29.36
C ILE A 378 11.14 -18.66 -30.78
N ASP A 379 10.04 -19.34 -31.12
CA ASP A 379 9.83 -19.91 -32.45
C ASP A 379 9.71 -18.82 -33.52
N LEU A 380 9.03 -17.71 -33.20
CA LEU A 380 8.85 -16.56 -34.11
C LEU A 380 10.18 -15.81 -34.35
N ALA A 381 11.04 -15.75 -33.34
CA ALA A 381 12.29 -15.01 -33.39
C ALA A 381 13.46 -15.80 -33.99
N GLN A 382 13.25 -17.04 -34.41
CA GLN A 382 14.34 -17.94 -34.82
C GLN A 382 15.19 -17.40 -35.98
N SER A 383 14.57 -16.67 -36.92
CA SER A 383 15.26 -16.07 -38.07
C SER A 383 16.21 -14.92 -37.72
N PHE A 384 16.06 -14.27 -36.57
CA PHE A 384 16.90 -13.16 -36.11
C PHE A 384 17.40 -13.35 -34.66
N TRP A 385 17.36 -14.59 -34.16
CA TRP A 385 17.68 -14.96 -32.78
C TRP A 385 19.11 -14.56 -32.38
N SER A 386 20.07 -14.66 -33.30
CA SER A 386 21.47 -14.30 -33.03
C SER A 386 21.63 -12.85 -32.55
N ILE A 387 20.78 -11.95 -33.03
CA ILE A 387 20.77 -10.52 -32.71
C ILE A 387 19.92 -10.26 -31.46
N PHE A 388 18.79 -10.95 -31.33
CA PHE A 388 17.77 -10.66 -30.30
C PHE A 388 17.98 -11.39 -28.97
N LYS A 389 18.56 -12.61 -28.97
CA LYS A 389 18.59 -13.53 -27.81
C LYS A 389 19.04 -12.89 -26.50
N TYR A 390 20.04 -12.03 -26.57
CA TYR A 390 20.66 -11.39 -25.41
C TYR A 390 19.70 -10.44 -24.70
N ALA A 391 19.02 -9.61 -25.48
CA ALA A 391 18.06 -8.68 -24.94
C ALA A 391 16.75 -9.36 -24.52
N TYR A 392 16.33 -10.37 -25.25
CA TYR A 392 15.24 -11.25 -24.84
C TYR A 392 15.49 -11.83 -23.44
N ILE A 393 16.67 -12.43 -23.21
CA ILE A 393 17.05 -12.98 -21.91
C ILE A 393 17.06 -11.88 -20.84
N TYR A 394 17.62 -10.71 -21.15
CA TYR A 394 17.66 -9.61 -20.20
C TYR A 394 16.27 -9.11 -19.80
N LEU A 395 15.39 -8.91 -20.77
CA LEU A 395 14.02 -8.45 -20.52
C LEU A 395 13.22 -9.50 -19.74
N LEU A 396 13.39 -10.79 -20.05
CA LEU A 396 12.82 -11.88 -19.25
C LEU A 396 13.31 -11.84 -17.80
N ILE A 397 14.63 -11.64 -17.58
CA ILE A 397 15.21 -11.48 -16.24
C ILE A 397 14.58 -10.27 -15.52
N LEU A 398 14.40 -9.13 -16.20
CA LEU A 398 13.76 -7.96 -15.62
C LEU A 398 12.32 -8.25 -15.18
N PHE A 399 11.52 -8.94 -15.99
CA PHE A 399 10.15 -9.31 -15.63
C PHE A 399 10.08 -10.34 -14.51
N LEU A 400 10.98 -11.34 -14.49
CA LEU A 400 11.07 -12.32 -13.41
C LEU A 400 11.51 -11.65 -12.10
N PHE A 401 12.47 -10.73 -12.16
CA PHE A 401 12.90 -9.97 -10.98
C PHE A 401 11.79 -9.04 -10.50
N THR A 402 11.05 -8.42 -11.43
CA THR A 402 9.85 -7.66 -11.10
C THR A 402 8.85 -8.55 -10.37
N LEU A 403 8.54 -9.75 -10.87
CA LEU A 403 7.65 -10.70 -10.18
C LEU A 403 8.16 -11.06 -8.77
N PHE A 404 9.47 -11.23 -8.59
CA PHE A 404 10.06 -11.42 -7.26
C PHE A 404 9.82 -10.23 -6.33
N MET A 405 10.00 -9.00 -6.82
CA MET A 405 9.68 -7.79 -6.07
C MET A 405 8.18 -7.73 -5.73
N GLU A 406 7.31 -8.15 -6.64
CA GLU A 406 5.86 -8.21 -6.40
C GLU A 406 5.48 -9.23 -5.32
N ILE A 407 6.17 -10.38 -5.26
CA ILE A 407 6.05 -11.33 -4.14
C ILE A 407 6.43 -10.66 -2.83
N TYR A 408 7.58 -10.00 -2.80
CA TYR A 408 8.04 -9.28 -1.62
C TYR A 408 7.02 -8.24 -1.14
N TRP A 409 6.50 -7.40 -2.04
CA TRP A 409 5.49 -6.38 -1.72
C TRP A 409 4.15 -6.97 -1.31
N THR A 410 3.75 -8.09 -1.91
CA THR A 410 2.50 -8.79 -1.55
C THR A 410 2.57 -9.34 -0.13
N LEU A 411 3.69 -9.96 0.25
CA LEU A 411 3.91 -10.41 1.62
C LEU A 411 3.82 -9.24 2.61
N PHE A 412 4.39 -8.08 2.24
CA PHE A 412 4.28 -6.87 3.05
C PHE A 412 2.83 -6.35 3.16
N LEU A 413 2.09 -6.31 2.05
CA LEU A 413 0.69 -5.87 2.03
C LEU A 413 -0.20 -6.80 2.86
N VAL A 414 -0.05 -8.12 2.72
CA VAL A 414 -0.77 -9.12 3.52
C VAL A 414 -0.44 -8.94 5.00
N GLN A 415 0.83 -8.73 5.35
CA GLN A 415 1.24 -8.49 6.73
C GLN A 415 0.59 -7.24 7.33
N VAL A 416 0.55 -6.12 6.59
CA VAL A 416 -0.12 -4.89 7.01
C VAL A 416 -1.62 -5.13 7.18
N SER A 417 -2.23 -5.87 6.26
CA SER A 417 -3.65 -6.20 6.26
C SER A 417 -4.05 -7.03 7.47
N VAL A 418 -3.34 -8.13 7.72
CA VAL A 418 -3.55 -8.99 8.90
C VAL A 418 -3.29 -8.21 10.18
N SER A 419 -2.24 -7.39 10.23
CA SER A 419 -1.95 -6.57 11.41
C SER A 419 -3.08 -5.57 11.71
N TYR A 420 -3.70 -5.00 10.67
CA TYR A 420 -4.82 -4.06 10.81
C TYR A 420 -6.12 -4.78 11.23
N ILE A 421 -6.40 -5.96 10.67
CA ILE A 421 -7.57 -6.78 11.05
C ILE A 421 -7.48 -7.20 12.51
N LEU A 422 -6.30 -7.65 12.96
CA LEU A 422 -6.10 -8.07 14.35
C LEU A 422 -6.07 -6.90 15.33
N ASN A 423 -5.53 -5.75 14.91
CA ASN A 423 -5.45 -4.54 15.73
C ASN A 423 -5.78 -3.33 14.84
N PRO A 424 -6.97 -2.73 14.96
CA PRO A 424 -7.46 -1.67 14.05
C PRO A 424 -6.79 -0.31 14.27
N THR A 425 -5.52 -0.32 14.70
CA THR A 425 -4.62 0.82 14.70
C THR A 425 -3.69 0.71 13.50
N TYR A 426 -3.91 1.56 12.49
CA TYR A 426 -2.97 1.66 11.38
C TYR A 426 -1.61 2.15 11.89
N LYS A 427 -0.61 1.27 11.82
CA LYS A 427 0.79 1.57 12.13
C LYS A 427 1.60 1.23 10.89
N ASN A 428 2.06 2.26 10.17
CA ASN A 428 3.04 2.04 9.12
C ASN A 428 4.34 1.53 9.78
N ILE A 429 4.80 0.36 9.32
CA ILE A 429 5.92 -0.38 9.91
C ILE A 429 7.22 0.44 9.87
N TYR A 430 7.35 1.37 8.91
CA TYR A 430 8.57 2.15 8.69
C TYR A 430 8.61 3.48 9.44
N ASP A 431 7.46 4.01 9.89
CA ASP A 431 7.37 5.33 10.51
C ASP A 431 8.35 5.50 11.67
N ASN A 432 8.50 4.48 12.52
CA ASN A 432 9.41 4.57 13.67
C ASN A 432 10.89 4.71 13.26
N ARG A 433 11.30 4.07 12.17
CA ARG A 433 12.69 4.15 11.67
C ARG A 433 12.93 5.48 10.96
N ASP A 434 11.98 5.89 10.11
CA ASP A 434 12.01 7.19 9.42
C ASP A 434 12.15 8.33 10.45
N PHE A 435 11.33 8.32 11.50
CA PHE A 435 11.36 9.34 12.55
C PHE A 435 12.64 9.31 13.37
N LYS A 436 13.15 8.11 13.73
CA LYS A 436 14.43 8.00 14.44
C LYS A 436 15.58 8.62 13.64
N LYS A 437 15.63 8.35 12.33
CA LYS A 437 16.64 8.91 11.42
C LYS A 437 16.51 10.44 11.32
N LEU A 438 15.28 10.94 11.18
CA LEU A 438 15.01 12.38 11.12
C LEU A 438 15.44 13.10 12.42
N TYR A 439 15.12 12.54 13.58
CA TYR A 439 15.55 13.09 14.87
C TYR A 439 17.08 13.12 15.01
N GLN A 440 17.77 12.08 14.55
CA GLN A 440 19.23 12.02 14.57
C GLN A 440 19.85 13.09 13.65
N CYS A 441 19.28 13.29 12.46
CA CYS A 441 19.70 14.37 11.55
C CYS A 441 19.51 15.77 12.17
N ILE A 442 18.37 16.02 12.81
CA ILE A 442 18.09 17.30 13.49
C ILE A 442 19.08 17.51 14.64
N LYS A 443 19.32 16.48 15.45
CA LYS A 443 20.26 16.53 16.58
C LYS A 443 21.67 16.90 16.11
N ASN A 444 22.17 16.23 15.06
CA ASN A 444 23.51 16.48 14.51
C ASN A 444 23.63 17.89 13.88
N ARG A 445 22.56 18.39 13.27
CA ARG A 445 22.56 19.75 12.70
C ARG A 445 22.60 20.83 13.78
N ASN A 446 21.93 20.59 14.91
CA ASN A 446 21.95 21.51 16.03
C ASN A 446 23.30 21.49 16.75
N SER A 447 23.94 20.32 16.94
CA SER A 447 25.27 20.27 17.55
C SER A 447 26.33 21.02 16.74
N LEU A 448 26.22 21.04 15.40
CA LEU A 448 27.11 21.81 14.53
C LEU A 448 26.87 23.33 14.54
N ARG A 449 25.76 23.82 15.12
CA ARG A 449 25.50 25.27 15.26
C ARG A 449 25.95 25.84 16.60
N PHE A 450 26.30 24.98 17.55
CA PHE A 450 26.75 25.36 18.89
C PHE A 450 28.27 25.19 19.10
N HIS A 451 28.96 24.67 18.09
CA HIS A 451 30.42 24.76 17.92
C HIS A 451 30.70 25.82 16.87
#